data_AF-A0A7U9S8H4-F1
#
_entry.id   AF-A0A7U9S8H4-F1
#
_cell.length_a   1.000
_cell.length_b   1.000
_cell.length_c   1.000
_cell.angle_alpha   90.00
_cell.angle_beta   90.00
_cell.angle_gamma   90.00
#
_symmetry.space_group_name_H-M   'P 1'
#
loop_
_entity.id
_entity.type
_entity.pdbx_description
1 polymer ?
#
loop_
_entity_poly.entity_id
_entity_poly.type
_entity_poly.pdbx_seq_one_letter_code
_entity_poly.pdbx_strand_id
1 'polypeptide(L)' 'MEKEQQRECLDNIESNINMLKSYLEENMDLKENAPDVPATGMAVLQQQFRLVQAIEEWIRALKEELL' A
#
# COMPACT_ATOMS: atom_id res chain seq x y z
N MET A 1 19.56 -8.83 -14.15
CA MET A 1 18.99 -9.59 -13.02
C MET A 1 18.34 -10.83 -13.59
N GLU A 2 18.54 -11.97 -12.97
CA GLU A 2 17.84 -13.20 -13.34
C GLU A 2 16.35 -13.11 -12.96
N LYS A 3 15.48 -13.89 -13.62
CA LYS A 3 14.03 -13.86 -13.36
C LYS A 3 13.70 -14.13 -11.88
N GLU A 4 14.47 -14.98 -11.23
CA GLU A 4 14.32 -15.29 -9.80
C GLU A 4 14.61 -14.06 -8.91
N GLN A 5 15.68 -13.32 -9.21
CA GLN A 5 16.02 -12.07 -8.51
C GLN A 5 14.96 -10.98 -8.71
N GLN A 6 14.31 -10.93 -9.87
CA GLN A 6 13.20 -10.01 -10.13
C GLN A 6 11.97 -10.38 -9.30
N ARG A 7 11.65 -11.68 -9.19
CA ARG A 7 10.55 -12.18 -8.35
C ARG A 7 10.79 -11.87 -6.88
N GLU A 8 11.97 -12.19 -6.37
CA GLU A 8 12.35 -11.86 -4.98
C GLU A 8 12.25 -10.36 -4.70
N CYS A 9 12.69 -9.52 -5.64
CA CYS A 9 12.55 -8.08 -5.52
C CYS A 9 11.08 -7.65 -5.43
N LEU A 10 10.20 -8.18 -6.28
CA LEU A 10 8.77 -7.87 -6.25
C LEU A 10 8.06 -8.43 -5.01
N ASP A 11 8.46 -9.59 -4.51
CA ASP A 11 7.93 -10.16 -3.26
C ASP A 11 8.27 -9.27 -2.07
N ASN A 12 9.50 -8.74 -2.02
CA ASN A 12 9.91 -7.77 -1.00
C ASN A 12 9.13 -6.46 -1.08
N ILE A 13 8.90 -5.93 -2.30
CA ILE A 13 8.08 -4.72 -2.49
C ILE A 13 6.64 -5.00 -2.06
N GLU A 14 6.04 -6.11 -2.47
CA GLU A 14 4.67 -6.49 -2.10
C GLU A 14 4.50 -6.58 -0.58
N SER A 15 5.44 -7.24 0.11
CA SER A 15 5.43 -7.37 1.57
C SER A 15 5.42 -5.99 2.27
N ASN A 16 6.26 -5.06 1.80
CA ASN A 16 6.32 -3.70 2.34
C ASN A 16 5.04 -2.91 2.08
N ILE A 17 4.45 -3.07 0.90
CA ILE A 17 3.20 -2.40 0.53
C ILE A 17 2.02 -2.95 1.34
N ASN A 18 1.95 -4.27 1.56
CA ASN A 18 0.95 -4.89 2.42
C ASN A 18 1.06 -4.40 3.87
N MET A 19 2.29 -4.30 4.39
CA MET A 19 2.52 -3.75 5.74
C MET A 19 2.07 -2.29 5.84
N LEU A 20 2.44 -1.46 4.85
CA LEU A 20 2.00 -0.06 4.79
C LEU A 20 0.47 0.05 4.73
N LYS A 21 -0.19 -0.80 3.94
CA LYS A 21 -1.65 -0.84 3.84
C LYS A 21 -2.32 -1.11 5.18
N SER A 22 -1.87 -2.14 5.90
CA SER A 22 -2.40 -2.47 7.22
C SER A 22 -2.26 -1.32 8.22
N TYR A 23 -1.12 -0.61 8.20
CA TYR A 23 -0.98 0.59 9.03
C TYR A 23 -1.94 1.70 8.61
N LEU A 24 -2.18 1.92 7.31
CA LEU A 24 -3.13 2.92 6.85
C LEU A 24 -4.56 2.58 7.25
N GLU A 25 -4.96 1.31 7.15
CA GLU A 25 -6.29 0.82 7.58
C GLU A 25 -6.49 1.08 9.08
N GLU A 26 -5.54 0.67 9.92
CA GLU A 26 -5.57 0.95 11.36
C GLU A 26 -5.63 2.46 11.65
N ASN A 27 -4.85 3.27 10.91
CA ASN A 27 -4.83 4.72 11.09
C ASN A 27 -6.16 5.37 10.69
N MET A 28 -6.84 4.87 9.65
CA MET A 28 -8.15 5.35 9.26
C MET A 28 -9.20 5.04 10.34
N ASP A 29 -9.24 3.80 10.83
CA ASP A 29 -10.18 3.37 11.88
C ASP A 29 -10.02 4.20 13.17
N LEU A 30 -8.77 4.44 13.59
CA LEU A 30 -8.48 5.22 14.80
C LEU A 30 -8.80 6.71 14.63
N LYS A 31 -8.67 7.26 13.43
CA LYS A 31 -8.72 8.72 13.20
C LYS A 31 -10.04 9.22 12.61
N GLU A 32 -10.84 8.38 11.97
CA GLU A 32 -12.09 8.79 11.32
C GLU A 32 -13.08 9.45 12.29
N ASN A 33 -13.11 8.99 13.55
CA ASN A 33 -14.03 9.47 14.58
C ASN A 33 -13.34 10.36 15.63
N ALA A 34 -12.05 10.67 15.45
CA ALA A 34 -11.27 11.44 16.41
C ALA A 34 -11.50 12.95 16.21
N PRO A 35 -12.08 13.67 17.19
CA PRO A 35 -12.50 15.06 17.02
C PRO A 35 -11.34 16.06 16.87
N ASP A 36 -10.12 15.65 17.23
CA ASP A 36 -8.87 16.41 17.12
C ASP A 36 -8.17 16.22 15.77
N VAL A 37 -8.62 15.29 14.93
CA VAL A 37 -8.03 15.05 13.61
C VAL A 37 -8.59 16.05 12.60
N PRO A 38 -7.76 16.89 11.97
CA PRO A 38 -8.22 17.81 10.94
C PRO A 38 -8.70 17.07 9.69
N ALA A 39 -9.71 17.63 9.00
CA ALA A 39 -10.20 17.09 7.73
C ALA A 39 -9.09 16.95 6.67
N THR A 40 -8.09 17.85 6.67
CA THR A 40 -6.92 17.76 5.79
C THR A 40 -6.03 16.55 6.13
N GLY A 41 -5.90 16.19 7.40
CA GLY A 41 -5.20 14.99 7.84
C GLY A 41 -5.89 13.72 7.34
N MET A 42 -7.22 13.67 7.44
CA MET A 42 -8.01 12.56 6.88
C MET A 42 -7.89 12.47 5.35
N ALA A 43 -7.90 13.60 4.64
CA ALA A 43 -7.74 13.62 3.19
C ALA A 43 -6.38 13.04 2.76
N VAL A 44 -5.31 13.31 3.53
CA VAL A 44 -3.99 12.73 3.29
C VAL A 44 -4.01 11.22 3.51
N LEU A 45 -4.64 10.71 4.57
CA LEU A 45 -4.76 9.26 4.80
C LEU A 45 -5.50 8.56 3.67
N GLN A 46 -6.61 9.14 3.20
CA GLN A 46 -7.36 8.60 2.07
C GLN A 46 -6.54 8.60 0.77
N GLN A 47 -5.75 9.65 0.53
CA GLN A 47 -4.86 9.72 -0.64
C GLN A 47 -3.78 8.65 -0.58
N GLN A 48 -3.14 8.45 0.57
CA GLN A 48 -2.13 7.41 0.77
C GLN A 48 -2.72 6.02 0.58
N PHE A 49 -3.92 5.77 1.10
CA PHE A 49 -4.59 4.47 0.95
C PHE A 49 -4.88 4.16 -0.52
N ARG A 50 -5.41 5.13 -1.29
CA ARG A 50 -5.61 4.96 -2.74
C ARG A 50 -4.31 4.67 -3.49
N LEU A 51 -3.22 5.36 -3.12
CA LEU A 51 -1.91 5.14 -3.74
C LEU A 51 -1.42 3.71 -3.48
N VAL A 52 -1.56 3.21 -2.25
CA VAL A 52 -1.18 1.84 -1.89
C VAL A 52 -1.98 0.81 -2.67
N GLN A 53 -3.28 0.99 -2.82
CA GLN A 53 -4.13 0.11 -3.64
C GLN A 53 -3.66 0.06 -5.11
N ALA A 54 -3.36 1.22 -5.70
CA ALA A 54 -2.83 1.28 -7.07
C ALA A 54 -1.48 0.57 -7.21
N ILE A 55 -0.63 0.65 -6.18
CA ILE A 55 0.66 -0.06 -6.17
C ILE A 55 0.45 -1.57 -6.05
N GLU A 56 -0.47 -2.06 -5.20
CA GLU A 56 -0.81 -3.49 -5.11
C GLU A 56 -1.28 -4.05 -6.46
N GLU A 57 -2.14 -3.31 -7.18
CA GLU A 57 -2.61 -3.69 -8.51
C GLU A 57 -1.46 -3.73 -9.52
N TRP A 58 -0.58 -2.73 -9.50
CA TRP A 58 0.59 -2.68 -10.36
C TRP A 58 1.57 -3.84 -10.11
N ILE A 59 1.87 -4.17 -8.85
CA ILE A 59 2.74 -5.30 -8.50
C ILE A 59 2.15 -6.61 -9.00
N ARG A 60 0.84 -6.80 -8.83
CA ARG A 60 0.15 -8.00 -9.31
C ARG A 60 0.28 -8.17 -10.82
N ALA A 61 0.04 -7.10 -11.58
CA ALA A 61 0.21 -7.10 -13.04
C ALA A 61 1.66 -7.45 -13.44
N LEU A 62 2.66 -6.86 -12.75
CA LEU A 62 4.07 -7.19 -13.02
C LEU A 62 4.44 -8.63 -12.70
N LYS A 63 3.90 -9.20 -11.61
CA LYS A 63 4.13 -10.61 -11.28
C LYS A 63 3.52 -11.55 -12.33
N GLU A 64 2.35 -11.21 -12.87
CA GLU A 64 1.72 -11.97 -13.96
C GLU A 64 2.57 -11.96 -15.24
N GLU A 65 3.24 -10.86 -15.57
CA GLU A 65 4.16 -10.78 -16.72
C GLU A 65 5.46 -11.59 -16.53
N LEU A 66 5.82 -11.91 -15.28
CA LEU A 66 7.02 -12.69 -14.96
C LEU A 66 6.77 -14.20 -14.90
N LEU A 67 5.51 -14.64 -14.89
CA LEU A 67 5.11 -16.05 -15.06
C LEU A 67 5.55 -16.60 -16.41
#